data_AF-D5GG71-F1
#
_entry.id   AF-D5GG71-F1
#
_cell.length_a   1.000
_cell.length_b   1.000
_cell.length_c   1.000
_cell.angle_alpha   90.00
_cell.angle_beta   90.00
_cell.angle_gamma   90.00
#
_symmetry.space_group_name_H-M   'P 1'
#
loop_
_entity.id
_entity.type
_entity.pdbx_description
1 polymer ?
#
loop_
_entity_poly.entity_id
_entity_poly.type
_entity_poly.pdbx_seq_one_letter_code
_entity_poly.pdbx_strand_id
1 'polypeptide(L)' 'MHYAEFGEDESAALLAAIKEYEANKWKVIGTKVGKPAKACEQYAKEHFAGK' A
#
# COMPACT_ATOMS: atom_id res chain seq x y z
N MET A 1 11.41 -12.92 9.51
CA MET A 1 10.64 -11.67 9.55
C MET A 1 9.89 -11.60 8.23
N HIS A 2 8.60 -11.92 8.23
CA HIS A 2 7.82 -11.95 6.99
C HIS A 2 7.37 -10.52 6.68
N TYR A 3 7.91 -9.92 5.62
CA TYR A 3 7.27 -8.74 5.04
C TYR A 3 5.89 -9.20 4.55
N ALA A 4 4.83 -8.48 4.96
CA ALA A 4 3.47 -8.82 4.57
C ALA A 4 3.41 -8.96 3.03
N GLU A 5 3.13 -10.17 2.56
CA GLU A 5 2.87 -10.41 1.15
C GLU A 5 1.55 -9.71 0.80
N PHE A 6 1.57 -8.93 -0.29
CA PHE A 6 0.37 -8.36 -0.89
C PHE A 6 0.01 -9.27 -2.07
N GLY A 7 -1.15 -9.92 -1.98
CA GLY A 7 -1.76 -10.59 -3.12
C GLY A 7 -2.15 -9.60 -4.22
N GLU A 8 -2.50 -10.09 -5.42
CA GLU A 8 -2.86 -9.24 -6.56
C GLU A 8 -4.01 -8.27 -6.25
N ASP A 9 -5.08 -8.75 -5.60
CA ASP A 9 -6.21 -7.93 -5.16
C ASP A 9 -5.78 -6.87 -4.13
N GLU A 10 -4.88 -7.21 -3.22
CA GLU A 10 -4.39 -6.32 -2.17
C GLU A 10 -3.49 -5.23 -2.75
N SER A 11 -2.69 -5.57 -3.76
CA SER A 11 -1.86 -4.62 -4.51
C SER A 11 -2.71 -3.66 -5.33
N ALA A 12 -3.78 -4.15 -5.96
CA ALA A 12 -4.74 -3.30 -6.66
C ALA A 12 -5.49 -2.37 -5.70
N ALA A 13 -5.94 -2.89 -4.55
CA ALA A 13 -6.58 -2.11 -3.50
C ALA A 13 -5.65 -1.04 -2.92
N LEU A 14 -4.37 -1.37 -2.71
CA LEU A 14 -3.34 -0.42 -2.27
C LEU A 14 -3.12 0.69 -3.30
N LEU A 15 -2.99 0.35 -4.59
CA LEU A 15 -2.84 1.36 -5.64
C LEU A 15 -4.06 2.29 -5.72
N ALA A 16 -5.28 1.73 -5.61
CA ALA A 16 -6.51 2.52 -5.57
C ALA A 16 -6.56 3.45 -4.35
N ALA A 17 -6.20 2.96 -3.17
CA ALA A 17 -6.16 3.76 -1.95
C ALA A 17 -5.09 4.87 -2.02
N ILE A 18 -3.92 4.62 -2.61
CA ILE A 18 -2.89 5.64 -2.84
C ILE A 18 -3.41 6.74 -3.77
N LYS A 19 -4.14 6.39 -4.83
CA LYS A 19 -4.76 7.36 -5.76
C LYS A 19 -5.87 8.19 -5.09
N GLU A 20 -6.63 7.59 -4.16
CA GLU A 20 -7.72 8.28 -3.45
C GLU A 20 -7.22 9.23 -2.36
N TYR A 21 -6.19 8.82 -1.60
CA TYR A 21 -5.74 9.56 -0.41
C TYR A 21 -4.38 10.25 -0.55
N GLU A 22 -3.67 10.08 -1.66
CA GLU A 22 -2.28 10.50 -1.87
C GLU A 22 -1.24 9.67 -1.09
N ALA A 23 -0.05 9.50 -1.68
CA ALA A 23 1.05 8.69 -1.16
C ALA A 23 1.74 9.24 0.13
N ASN A 24 1.12 10.20 0.82
CA ASN A 24 1.56 10.72 2.12
C ASN A 24 0.56 10.36 3.25
N LYS A 25 -0.60 9.75 2.94
CA LYS A 25 -1.63 9.36 3.92
C LYS A 25 -1.58 7.86 4.29
N TRP A 26 -0.39 7.30 4.49
CA TRP A 26 -0.19 5.87 4.76
C TRP A 26 -1.00 5.30 5.92
N LYS A 27 -1.29 6.11 6.95
CA LYS A 27 -2.15 5.70 8.07
C LYS A 27 -3.57 5.37 7.61
N VAL A 28 -4.16 6.23 6.78
CA VAL A 28 -5.52 6.04 6.24
C VAL A 28 -5.54 4.91 5.22
N ILE A 29 -4.52 4.88 4.34
CA ILE A 29 -4.35 3.82 3.34
C ILE A 29 -4.26 2.44 3.99
N GLY A 30 -3.41 2.29 5.02
CA GLY A 30 -3.22 1.02 5.73
C GLY A 30 -4.51 0.54 6.41
N THR A 31 -5.26 1.45 7.04
CA THR A 31 -6.58 1.10 7.59
C THR A 31 -7.55 0.65 6.51
N LYS A 32 -7.56 1.30 5.34
CA LYS A 32 -8.46 0.94 4.22
C LYS A 32 -8.16 -0.43 3.64
N VAL A 33 -6.88 -0.78 3.47
CA VAL A 33 -6.46 -2.07 2.89
C VAL A 33 -6.22 -3.17 3.92
N GLY A 34 -6.45 -2.90 5.21
CA GLY A 34 -6.26 -3.88 6.28
C GLY A 34 -4.80 -4.27 6.53
N LYS A 35 -3.84 -3.42 6.17
CA LYS A 35 -2.39 -3.67 6.29
C LYS A 35 -1.69 -2.58 7.11
N PRO A 36 -0.53 -2.87 7.73
CA PRO A 36 0.26 -1.84 8.39
C PRO A 36 0.65 -0.72 7.43
N ALA A 37 0.55 0.53 7.88
CA ALA A 37 0.92 1.71 7.09
C ALA A 37 2.35 1.61 6.52
N LYS A 38 3.29 1.09 7.31
CA LYS A 38 4.68 0.89 6.87
C LYS A 38 4.83 -0.20 5.80
N ALA A 39 4.04 -1.27 5.86
CA ALA A 39 4.02 -2.28 4.81
C ALA A 39 3.47 -1.70 3.51
N CYS A 40 2.43 -0.87 3.58
CA CYS A 40 1.86 -0.16 2.43
C CYS A 40 2.86 0.80 1.79
N GLU A 41 3.54 1.61 2.62
CA GLU A 41 4.57 2.55 2.16
C GLU A 41 5.72 1.83 1.45
N GLN A 42 6.21 0.74 2.05
CA GLN A 42 7.36 0.02 1.52
C GLN A 42 7.00 -0.73 0.23
N TYR A 43 5.88 -1.46 0.21
CA TYR A 43 5.39 -2.12 -0.99
C TYR A 43 5.17 -1.12 -2.13
N ALA A 44 4.55 0.03 -1.86
CA ALA A 44 4.32 1.05 -2.88
C ALA A 44 5.63 1.61 -3.45
N LYS A 45 6.65 1.81 -2.60
CA LYS A 45 7.98 2.25 -3.06
C LYS A 45 8.66 1.21 -3.95
N GLU A 46 8.53 -0.07 -3.64
CA GLU A 46 9.19 -1.14 -4.40
C GLU A 46 8.45 -1.50 -5.70
N HIS A 47 7.11 -1.39 -5.70
CA HIS A 47 6.27 -1.89 -6.80
C HIS A 47 5.61 -0.79 -7.65
N PHE A 48 5.44 0.44 -7.12
CA PHE A 48 4.76 1.54 -7.81
C PHE A 48 5.65 2.76 -8.08
N ALA A 49 6.81 2.91 -7.44
CA ALA A 49 7.73 4.02 -7.71
C ALA A 49 8.49 3.80 -9.03
N GLY A 50 7.82 4.00 -10.15
CA GLY A 50 8.42 3.87 -11.47
C GLY A 50 7.45 3.58 -12.61
N LYS A 51 6.13 3.68 -12.39
CA LYS A 51 5.11 3.41 -13.40
C LYS A 51 4.16 4.59 -13.57
#